data_AF-A0A9D5MY58-F1
#
_entry.id   AF-A0A9D5MY58-F1
#
_cell.length_a   1.000
_cell.length_b   1.000
_cell.length_c   1.000
_cell.angle_alpha   90.00
_cell.angle_beta   90.00
_cell.angle_gamma   90.00
#
_symmetry.space_group_name_H-M   'P 1'
#
loop_
_entity.id
_entity.type
_entity.pdbx_description
1 polymer ?
#
loop_
_entity_poly.entity_id
_entity_poly.type
_entity_poly.pdbx_seq_one_letter_code
_entity_poly.pdbx_strand_id
1 'polypeptide(L)'
;STKPERDTKVVKGSTVTMVVSTGPENKQVSVPDLIGSTEKEAAKALKDVGLALGNVKKEASDLYPAGQITYQSNSKNQLVDPGTRIDVIVSSGPSGGGNEPSGEVNYIGSVYIDVNPFDYLEIEEDEVEVVLEMEQDGWVTPITNEMRSKSEFPFTVVGIEGESDSPGIITMYVNGVVFKLPGEQEAKTWIANFKAVEE
;
A
#
# COMPACT_ATOMS: atom_id res chain seq x y z
N SER A 1 21.11 -7.70 48.52
CA SER A 1 21.76 -8.50 49.57
C SER A 1 22.85 -7.68 50.23
N THR A 2 23.31 -8.02 51.44
CA THR A 2 24.45 -7.35 52.09
C THR A 2 25.61 -8.33 52.25
N LYS A 3 26.83 -7.79 52.24
CA LYS A 3 28.05 -8.54 52.56
C LYS A 3 28.85 -7.75 53.60
N PRO A 4 29.08 -8.29 54.80
CA PRO A 4 28.64 -9.62 55.27
C PRO A 4 27.12 -9.74 55.45
N GLU A 5 26.66 -10.99 55.58
CA GLU A 5 25.24 -11.33 55.72
C GLU A 5 24.69 -10.90 57.09
N ARG A 6 23.36 -10.87 57.20
CA ARG A 6 22.67 -10.53 58.45
C ARG A 6 23.20 -11.40 59.59
N ASP A 7 23.32 -10.81 60.77
CA ASP A 7 23.77 -11.46 62.01
C ASP A 7 25.25 -11.89 62.04
N THR A 8 26.04 -11.51 61.04
CA THR A 8 27.51 -11.70 61.06
C THR A 8 28.17 -10.74 62.05
N LYS A 9 28.91 -11.28 63.03
CA LYS A 9 29.75 -10.46 63.93
C LYS A 9 30.93 -9.88 63.16
N VAL A 10 31.07 -8.56 63.22
CA VAL A 10 32.19 -7.83 62.62
C VAL A 10 32.88 -6.94 63.63
N VAL A 11 34.14 -6.57 63.37
CA VAL A 11 34.86 -5.62 64.21
C VAL A 11 34.33 -4.20 64.00
N LYS A 12 34.45 -3.36 65.03
CA LYS A 12 34.05 -1.95 64.95
C LYS A 12 34.89 -1.25 63.87
N GLY A 13 34.23 -0.65 62.89
CA GLY A 13 34.86 -0.01 61.73
C GLY A 13 34.85 -0.86 60.44
N SER A 14 34.30 -2.07 60.46
CA SER A 14 34.12 -2.86 59.24
C SER A 14 33.11 -2.23 58.27
N THR A 15 33.45 -2.23 56.98
CA THR A 15 32.57 -1.80 55.89
C THR A 15 31.54 -2.88 55.58
N VAL A 16 30.27 -2.49 55.46
CA VAL A 16 29.19 -3.36 54.97
C VAL A 16 28.84 -2.94 53.56
N THR A 17 28.97 -3.86 52.61
CA THR A 17 28.58 -3.63 51.22
C THR A 17 27.14 -4.05 51.02
N MET A 18 26.30 -3.13 50.56
CA MET A 18 24.89 -3.39 50.26
C MET A 18 24.68 -3.44 48.74
N VAL A 19 24.25 -4.60 48.24
CA VAL A 19 23.79 -4.80 46.87
C VAL A 19 22.30 -4.51 46.83
N VAL A 20 21.93 -3.40 46.20
CA VAL A 20 20.55 -3.01 45.93
C VAL A 20 20.20 -3.49 44.53
N SER A 21 19.05 -4.14 44.35
CA SER A 21 18.55 -4.51 43.02
C SER A 21 18.14 -3.25 42.27
N THR A 22 18.61 -3.07 41.04
CA THR A 22 18.23 -1.94 40.18
C THR A 22 16.88 -2.13 39.46
N GLY A 23 16.16 -3.23 39.76
CA GLY A 23 15.05 -3.69 38.93
C GLY A 23 15.53 -4.32 37.61
N PRO A 24 14.64 -4.94 36.82
CA PRO A 24 14.98 -5.39 35.47
C PRO A 24 15.42 -4.18 34.62
N GLU A 25 16.46 -4.36 33.82
CA GLU A 25 16.84 -3.39 32.79
C GLU A 25 15.62 -3.21 31.86
N ASN A 26 15.01 -2.02 31.84
CA ASN A 26 13.91 -1.70 30.93
C ASN A 26 14.47 -1.67 29.49
N LYS A 27 14.62 -2.84 28.86
CA LYS A 27 15.02 -3.00 27.45
C LYS A 27 13.84 -2.76 26.52
N GLN A 28 13.00 -1.79 26.84
CA GLN A 28 11.87 -1.47 26.00
C GLN A 28 12.38 -0.85 24.70
N VAL A 29 11.75 -1.24 23.60
CA VAL A 29 12.04 -0.74 22.25
C VAL A 29 10.93 0.20 21.82
N SER A 30 11.30 1.19 21.02
CA SER A 30 10.37 2.19 20.50
C SER A 30 9.66 1.66 19.25
N VAL A 31 8.34 1.75 19.21
CA VAL A 31 7.55 1.38 18.03
C VAL A 31 7.75 2.41 16.91
N PRO A 32 8.15 1.99 15.69
CA PRO A 32 8.30 2.89 14.55
C PRO A 32 6.94 3.40 14.04
N ASP A 33 7.01 4.46 13.24
CA ASP A 33 5.85 4.96 12.50
C ASP A 33 5.66 4.10 11.25
N LEU A 34 4.51 3.43 11.16
CA LEU A 34 4.19 2.53 10.06
C LEU A 34 3.13 3.11 9.13
N ILE A 35 2.43 4.17 9.56
CA ILE A 35 1.33 4.77 8.80
C ILE A 35 1.84 5.29 7.45
N GLY A 36 1.14 4.95 6.37
CA GLY A 36 1.52 5.30 4.99
C GLY A 36 2.64 4.45 4.38
N SER A 37 3.28 3.58 5.16
CA SER A 37 4.26 2.61 4.63
C SER A 37 3.58 1.37 4.07
N THR A 38 4.29 0.65 3.19
CA THR A 38 3.84 -0.67 2.72
C THR A 38 4.05 -1.75 3.79
N GLU A 39 3.33 -2.86 3.69
CA GLU A 39 3.52 -4.03 4.58
C GLU A 39 4.98 -4.49 4.62
N LYS A 40 5.66 -4.50 3.47
CA LYS A 40 7.06 -4.92 3.34
C LYS A 40 8.01 -3.97 4.07
N GLU A 41 7.80 -2.66 3.93
CA GLU A 41 8.60 -1.64 4.63
C GLU A 41 8.36 -1.70 6.13
N ALA A 42 7.11 -1.89 6.55
CA ALA A 42 6.75 -2.03 7.96
C ALA A 42 7.37 -3.28 8.59
N ALA A 43 7.31 -4.42 7.91
CA ALA A 43 7.97 -5.65 8.36
C ALA A 43 9.48 -5.45 8.57
N LYS A 44 10.13 -4.70 7.66
CA LYS A 44 11.54 -4.36 7.79
C LYS A 44 11.80 -3.41 8.98
N ALA A 45 11.04 -2.33 9.09
CA ALA A 45 11.20 -1.33 10.15
C ALA A 45 11.01 -1.94 11.55
N LEU A 46 10.04 -2.83 11.70
CA LEU A 46 9.80 -3.56 12.95
C LEU A 46 10.97 -4.50 13.28
N LYS A 47 11.46 -5.26 12.29
CA LYS A 47 12.58 -6.17 12.50
C LYS A 47 13.86 -5.45 12.92
N ASP A 48 14.12 -4.26 12.35
CA ASP A 48 15.30 -3.44 12.65
C ASP A 48 15.33 -2.97 14.12
N VAL A 49 14.18 -2.84 14.77
CA VAL A 49 14.06 -2.49 16.20
C VAL A 49 13.76 -3.68 17.12
N GLY A 50 13.82 -4.91 16.60
CA GLY A 50 13.57 -6.13 17.38
C GLY A 50 12.08 -6.38 17.68
N LEU A 51 11.18 -5.81 16.88
CA LEU A 51 9.74 -6.07 16.90
C LEU A 51 9.34 -7.01 15.74
N ALA A 52 8.09 -7.48 15.77
CA ALA A 52 7.55 -8.35 14.73
C ALA A 52 6.24 -7.81 14.17
N LEU A 53 5.98 -8.08 12.89
CA LEU A 53 4.67 -7.85 12.30
C LEU A 53 3.67 -8.87 12.86
N GLY A 54 2.52 -8.38 13.31
CA GLY A 54 1.43 -9.17 13.86
C GLY A 54 0.41 -9.56 12.79
N ASN A 55 -0.86 -9.39 13.12
CA ASN A 55 -1.97 -9.59 12.19
C ASN A 55 -2.04 -8.44 11.18
N VAL A 56 -2.27 -8.79 9.92
CA VAL A 56 -2.53 -7.82 8.85
C VAL A 56 -3.99 -7.94 8.47
N LYS A 57 -4.76 -6.90 8.72
CA LYS A 57 -6.13 -6.75 8.21
C LYS A 57 -6.13 -5.83 7.02
N LYS A 58 -7.09 -6.02 6.13
CA LYS A 58 -7.35 -5.08 5.03
C LYS A 58 -8.69 -4.42 5.28
N GLU A 59 -8.71 -3.09 5.27
CA GLU A 59 -9.94 -2.31 5.38
C GLU A 59 -9.88 -1.15 4.38
N ALA A 60 -11.05 -0.70 3.96
CA ALA A 60 -11.15 0.41 3.05
C ALA A 60 -10.74 1.72 3.74
N SER A 61 -10.14 2.62 2.97
CA SER A 61 -9.64 3.91 3.43
C SER A 61 -9.60 4.91 2.29
N ASP A 62 -10.38 5.98 2.41
CA ASP A 62 -10.43 7.07 1.44
C ASP A 62 -9.19 7.98 1.51
N LEU A 63 -8.40 7.85 2.58
CA LEU A 63 -7.23 8.71 2.86
C LEU A 63 -5.90 8.12 2.42
N TYR A 64 -5.83 6.81 2.20
CA TYR A 64 -4.58 6.09 1.93
C TYR A 64 -4.78 5.16 0.74
N PRO A 65 -3.91 5.21 -0.29
CA PRO A 65 -3.93 4.26 -1.41
C PRO A 65 -3.86 2.80 -0.95
N ALA A 66 -4.39 1.90 -1.79
CA ALA A 66 -4.33 0.48 -1.54
C ALA A 66 -2.87 0.01 -1.31
N GLY A 67 -2.67 -0.84 -0.30
CA GLY A 67 -1.36 -1.36 0.07
C GLY A 67 -0.59 -0.53 1.10
N GLN A 68 -1.09 0.65 1.49
CA GLN A 68 -0.51 1.44 2.58
C GLN A 68 -1.16 1.15 3.93
N ILE A 69 -0.37 1.18 5.00
CA ILE A 69 -0.89 0.98 6.36
C ILE A 69 -1.66 2.21 6.83
N THR A 70 -2.89 1.98 7.31
CA THR A 70 -3.82 2.99 7.82
C THR A 70 -3.90 2.98 9.34
N TYR A 71 -3.49 1.88 9.96
CA TYR A 71 -3.53 1.69 11.40
C TYR A 71 -2.38 0.81 11.90
N GLN A 72 -1.90 1.09 13.09
CA GLN A 72 -0.99 0.25 13.87
C GLN A 72 -1.50 0.12 15.32
N SER A 73 -1.44 -1.08 15.89
CA SER A 73 -1.98 -1.38 17.24
C SER A 73 -1.29 -0.63 18.37
N ASN A 74 -0.02 -0.28 18.20
CA ASN A 74 0.77 0.49 19.15
C ASN A 74 1.21 1.78 18.49
N SER A 75 1.04 2.89 19.19
CA SER A 75 1.37 4.20 18.64
C SER A 75 2.86 4.35 18.42
N LYS A 76 3.23 5.15 17.41
CA LYS A 76 4.59 5.62 17.20
C LYS A 76 5.21 6.09 18.52
N ASN A 77 6.47 5.73 18.73
CA ASN A 77 7.27 6.05 19.93
C ASN A 77 6.78 5.42 21.24
N GLN A 78 5.74 4.59 21.21
CA GLN A 78 5.37 3.80 22.37
C GLN A 78 6.49 2.82 22.70
N LEU A 79 6.84 2.74 23.98
CA LEU A 79 7.81 1.77 24.49
C LEU A 79 7.11 0.44 24.76
N VAL A 80 7.60 -0.62 24.13
CA VAL A 80 7.08 -1.98 24.26
C VAL A 80 8.21 -2.97 24.50
N ASP A 81 7.88 -4.18 24.92
CA ASP A 81 8.88 -5.23 25.11
C ASP A 81 9.42 -5.73 23.75
N PRO A 82 10.70 -6.13 23.67
CA PRO A 82 11.24 -6.74 22.47
C PRO A 82 10.43 -7.97 22.04
N GLY A 83 10.24 -8.14 20.74
CA GLY A 83 9.43 -9.21 20.16
C GLY A 83 7.91 -8.96 20.21
N THR A 84 7.46 -7.81 20.73
CA THR A 84 6.06 -7.40 20.64
C THR A 84 5.60 -7.41 19.18
N ARG A 85 4.42 -7.97 18.94
CA ARG A 85 3.77 -8.01 17.63
C ARG A 85 2.92 -6.76 17.44
N ILE A 86 3.12 -6.08 16.33
CA ILE A 86 2.35 -4.89 15.96
C ILE A 86 1.35 -5.29 14.88
N ASP A 87 0.07 -5.27 15.22
CA ASP A 87 -1.01 -5.52 14.27
C ASP A 87 -1.23 -4.27 13.42
N VAL A 88 -1.52 -4.46 12.14
CA VAL A 88 -1.71 -3.36 11.19
C VAL A 88 -2.98 -3.55 10.38
N ILE A 89 -3.57 -2.43 9.96
CA ILE A 89 -4.59 -2.40 8.92
C ILE A 89 -3.96 -1.78 7.69
N VAL A 90 -4.08 -2.47 6.56
CA VAL A 90 -3.63 -2.02 5.26
C VAL A 90 -4.85 -1.56 4.48
N SER A 91 -4.75 -0.39 3.87
CA SER A 91 -5.77 0.12 2.98
C SER A 91 -6.01 -0.87 1.85
N SER A 92 -7.27 -1.23 1.63
CA SER A 92 -7.70 -1.87 0.39
C SER A 92 -8.00 -0.85 -0.72
N GLY A 93 -7.82 0.45 -0.48
CA GLY A 93 -8.34 1.54 -1.31
C GLY A 93 -9.59 2.16 -0.68
N PRO A 94 -10.15 3.23 -1.28
CA PRO A 94 -11.35 3.91 -0.80
C PRO A 94 -12.51 2.96 -0.51
N SER A 95 -13.38 3.36 0.41
CA SER A 95 -14.60 2.64 0.75
C SER A 95 -15.61 2.90 -0.37
N GLY A 96 -15.43 2.25 -1.52
CA GLY A 96 -16.53 2.08 -2.48
C GLY A 96 -17.72 1.55 -1.70
N GLY A 97 -18.79 2.34 -1.63
CA GLY A 97 -19.91 2.17 -0.71
C GLY A 97 -20.46 0.75 -0.69
N GLY A 98 -20.93 0.32 0.47
CA GLY A 98 -21.53 -1.00 0.66
C GLY A 98 -22.56 -1.33 -0.41
N ASN A 99 -22.21 -2.30 -1.25
CA ASN A 99 -23.06 -3.36 -1.77
C ASN A 99 -22.11 -4.52 -2.08
N GLU A 100 -22.07 -5.53 -1.22
CA GLU A 100 -21.97 -6.87 -1.80
C GLU A 100 -23.16 -6.97 -2.78
N PRO A 101 -22.94 -7.20 -4.08
CA PRO A 101 -24.05 -7.31 -5.02
C PRO A 101 -24.89 -8.53 -4.63
N SER A 102 -26.07 -8.28 -4.08
CA SER A 102 -27.16 -9.24 -4.16
C SER A 102 -27.72 -9.19 -5.59
N GLY A 103 -27.11 -9.93 -6.51
CA GLY A 103 -27.63 -10.21 -7.85
C GLY A 103 -27.04 -9.38 -9.00
N GLU A 104 -26.17 -10.02 -9.78
CA GLU A 104 -25.99 -9.93 -11.24
C GLU A 104 -26.46 -8.64 -11.96
N VAL A 105 -25.76 -7.52 -11.80
CA VAL A 105 -25.72 -6.50 -12.86
C VAL A 105 -24.27 -6.31 -13.25
N ASN A 106 -23.88 -6.88 -14.39
CA ASN A 106 -22.57 -6.66 -14.97
C ASN A 106 -22.62 -5.35 -15.75
N TYR A 107 -21.65 -4.45 -15.55
CA TYR A 107 -21.48 -3.30 -16.43
C TYR A 107 -20.38 -3.59 -17.42
N ILE A 108 -20.65 -3.32 -18.70
CA ILE A 108 -19.66 -3.45 -19.76
C ILE A 108 -19.38 -2.07 -20.35
N GLY A 109 -18.10 -1.74 -20.34
CA GLY A 109 -17.55 -0.51 -20.87
C GLY A 109 -16.81 -0.69 -22.19
N SER A 110 -16.56 0.45 -22.82
CA SER A 110 -15.63 0.55 -23.95
C SER A 110 -14.89 1.87 -23.91
N VAL A 111 -13.66 1.87 -24.42
CA VAL A 111 -12.85 3.09 -24.62
C VAL A 111 -12.25 3.09 -26.01
N TYR A 112 -12.25 4.26 -26.64
CA TYR A 112 -11.59 4.49 -27.92
C TYR A 112 -10.28 5.25 -27.69
N ILE A 113 -9.17 4.61 -28.01
CA ILE A 113 -7.82 5.17 -27.90
C ILE A 113 -7.46 5.80 -29.23
N ASP A 114 -7.62 7.12 -29.29
CA ASP A 114 -7.46 7.94 -30.50
C ASP A 114 -6.06 8.52 -30.70
N VAL A 115 -5.25 8.59 -29.64
CA VAL A 115 -3.89 9.13 -29.68
C VAL A 115 -2.88 8.00 -29.76
N ASN A 116 -2.00 8.07 -30.75
CA ASN A 116 -0.91 7.14 -30.96
C ASN A 116 0.36 7.63 -30.22
N PRO A 117 0.87 6.92 -29.20
CA PRO A 117 2.06 7.36 -28.46
C PRO A 117 3.33 7.39 -29.32
N PHE A 118 3.40 6.57 -30.38
CA PHE A 118 4.55 6.54 -31.31
C PHE A 118 4.70 7.81 -32.15
N ASP A 119 3.70 8.69 -32.18
CA ASP A 119 3.83 9.99 -32.84
C ASP A 119 4.50 11.06 -31.97
N TYR A 120 4.68 10.77 -30.67
CA TYR A 120 5.18 11.72 -29.68
C TYR A 120 6.39 11.22 -28.90
N LEU A 121 6.57 9.91 -28.81
CA LEU A 121 7.71 9.28 -28.13
C LEU A 121 8.78 8.88 -29.15
N GLU A 122 10.04 9.10 -28.80
CA GLU A 122 11.20 8.60 -29.55
C GLU A 122 11.39 7.10 -29.23
N ILE A 123 10.64 6.25 -29.93
CA ILE A 123 10.67 4.79 -29.78
C ILE A 123 11.50 4.21 -30.93
N GLU A 124 12.54 3.42 -30.61
CA GLU A 124 13.36 2.72 -31.61
C GLU A 124 12.81 1.31 -31.91
N GLU A 125 12.05 0.73 -30.99
CA GLU A 125 11.43 -0.58 -31.13
C GLU A 125 10.18 -0.57 -32.03
N ASP A 126 9.99 -1.64 -32.81
CA ASP A 126 8.79 -1.81 -33.65
C ASP A 126 7.51 -2.05 -32.83
N GLU A 127 7.66 -2.59 -31.61
CA GLU A 127 6.59 -2.88 -30.65
C GLU A 127 7.03 -2.49 -29.23
N VAL A 128 6.09 -1.95 -28.44
CA VAL A 128 6.30 -1.56 -27.03
C VAL A 128 5.22 -2.13 -26.14
N GLU A 129 5.52 -2.32 -24.85
CA GLU A 129 4.52 -2.70 -23.86
C GLU A 129 3.55 -1.54 -23.66
N VAL A 130 2.26 -1.77 -23.92
CA VAL A 130 1.17 -0.82 -23.69
C VAL A 130 0.26 -1.39 -22.60
N VAL A 131 0.25 -0.70 -21.46
CA VAL A 131 -0.64 -1.01 -20.35
C VAL A 131 -1.72 0.06 -20.26
N LEU A 132 -2.97 -0.35 -20.16
CA LEU A 132 -4.10 0.53 -19.88
C LEU A 132 -4.62 0.22 -18.48
N GLU A 133 -4.68 1.24 -17.63
CA GLU A 133 -5.31 1.17 -16.32
C GLU A 133 -6.52 2.08 -16.29
N MET A 134 -7.58 1.66 -15.59
CA MET A 134 -8.79 2.43 -15.39
C MET A 134 -8.93 2.83 -13.95
N GLU A 135 -9.20 4.11 -13.68
CA GLU A 135 -9.74 4.58 -12.42
C GLU A 135 -11.26 4.75 -12.52
N GLN A 136 -12.04 4.02 -11.72
CA GLN A 136 -13.49 4.13 -11.62
C GLN A 136 -13.90 4.05 -10.14
N ASP A 137 -14.69 5.01 -9.66
CA ASP A 137 -15.17 5.07 -8.27
C ASP A 137 -14.05 4.96 -7.21
N GLY A 138 -12.84 5.44 -7.55
CA GLY A 138 -11.66 5.40 -6.69
C GLY A 138 -10.85 4.09 -6.75
N TRP A 139 -11.25 3.14 -7.60
CA TRP A 139 -10.54 1.88 -7.86
C TRP A 139 -9.71 1.96 -9.13
N VAL A 140 -8.46 1.48 -9.07
CA VAL A 140 -7.61 1.33 -10.26
C VAL A 140 -7.56 -0.13 -10.69
N THR A 141 -8.00 -0.41 -11.91
CA THR A 141 -8.06 -1.76 -12.50
C THR A 141 -7.28 -1.83 -13.80
N PRO A 142 -6.34 -2.80 -13.97
CA PRO A 142 -5.67 -3.01 -15.24
C PRO A 142 -6.66 -3.57 -16.27
N ILE A 143 -6.74 -2.93 -17.44
CA ILE A 143 -7.60 -3.37 -18.55
C ILE A 143 -6.82 -4.30 -19.48
N THR A 144 -5.69 -3.82 -20.00
CA THR A 144 -4.84 -4.58 -20.94
C THR A 144 -3.38 -4.42 -20.58
N ASN A 145 -2.59 -5.47 -20.80
CA ASN A 145 -1.14 -5.40 -20.88
C ASN A 145 -0.70 -6.20 -22.12
N GLU A 146 -0.36 -5.50 -23.19
CA GLU A 146 -0.04 -6.10 -24.49
C GLU A 146 1.14 -5.37 -25.15
N MET A 147 1.95 -6.10 -25.91
CA MET A 147 2.88 -5.49 -26.86
C MET A 147 2.07 -4.93 -28.04
N ARG A 148 2.30 -3.66 -28.39
CA ARG A 148 1.64 -3.01 -29.53
C ARG A 148 2.62 -2.22 -30.39
N SER A 149 2.32 -2.13 -31.67
CA SER A 149 3.05 -1.39 -32.70
C SER A 149 2.32 -0.13 -33.14
N LYS A 150 3.03 0.75 -33.87
CA LYS A 150 2.49 2.01 -34.38
C LYS A 150 1.22 1.85 -35.23
N SER A 151 1.12 0.77 -36.02
CA SER A 151 0.02 0.55 -36.97
C SER A 151 -1.27 0.03 -36.31
N GLU A 152 -1.21 -0.35 -35.03
CA GLU A 152 -2.37 -0.85 -34.27
C GLU A 152 -3.19 0.27 -33.62
N PHE A 153 -2.76 1.53 -33.77
CA PHE A 153 -3.49 2.71 -33.31
C PHE A 153 -4.16 3.42 -34.48
N PRO A 154 -5.36 4.01 -34.30
CA PRO A 154 -6.18 3.97 -33.08
C PRO A 154 -6.91 2.63 -32.91
N PHE A 155 -7.29 2.29 -31.68
CA PHE A 155 -8.05 1.07 -31.38
C PHE A 155 -9.16 1.30 -30.36
N THR A 156 -10.07 0.34 -30.27
CA THR A 156 -11.13 0.31 -29.25
C THR A 156 -10.94 -0.89 -28.36
N VAL A 157 -10.99 -0.69 -27.04
CA VAL A 157 -11.16 -1.80 -26.09
C VAL A 157 -12.64 -1.89 -25.75
N VAL A 158 -13.21 -3.07 -25.88
CA VAL A 158 -14.60 -3.40 -25.57
C VAL A 158 -14.63 -4.50 -24.52
N GLY A 159 -15.75 -4.67 -23.82
CA GLY A 159 -15.86 -5.74 -22.82
C GLY A 159 -15.13 -5.40 -21.51
N ILE A 160 -14.86 -4.12 -21.24
CA ILE A 160 -14.25 -3.70 -19.98
C ILE A 160 -15.28 -3.97 -18.89
N GLU A 161 -14.96 -4.84 -17.93
CA GLU A 161 -15.83 -5.08 -16.78
C GLU A 161 -15.75 -3.89 -15.83
N GLY A 162 -16.91 -3.39 -15.40
CA GLY A 162 -17.04 -2.29 -14.47
C GLY A 162 -18.02 -2.62 -13.35
N GLU A 163 -17.88 -1.93 -12.22
CA GLU A 163 -18.73 -2.13 -11.05
C GLU A 163 -19.95 -1.19 -11.04
N SER A 164 -19.96 -0.17 -11.91
CA SER A 164 -21.03 0.85 -12.00
C SER A 164 -21.19 1.41 -13.41
N ASP A 165 -22.19 2.29 -13.60
CA ASP A 165 -22.39 3.10 -14.81
C ASP A 165 -21.60 4.43 -14.80
N SER A 166 -20.83 4.70 -13.74
CA SER A 166 -19.94 5.87 -13.67
C SER A 166 -18.92 5.81 -14.82
N PRO A 167 -18.53 6.95 -15.43
CA PRO A 167 -17.43 6.96 -16.37
C PRO A 167 -16.10 6.56 -15.71
N GLY A 168 -15.33 5.68 -16.36
CA GLY A 168 -13.97 5.31 -15.96
C GLY A 168 -12.93 6.19 -16.65
N ILE A 169 -11.87 6.57 -15.95
CA ILE A 169 -10.74 7.34 -16.47
C ILE A 169 -9.61 6.39 -16.82
N ILE A 170 -9.22 6.34 -18.09
CA ILE A 170 -8.16 5.47 -18.57
C ILE A 170 -6.84 6.22 -18.62
N THR A 171 -5.81 5.64 -18.02
CA THR A 171 -4.42 6.08 -18.11
C THR A 171 -3.60 5.03 -18.86
N MET A 172 -2.75 5.50 -19.78
CA MET A 172 -1.87 4.63 -20.56
C MET A 172 -0.44 4.70 -20.02
N TYR A 173 0.22 3.55 -19.99
CA TYR A 173 1.65 3.42 -19.75
C TYR A 173 2.31 2.77 -20.97
N VAL A 174 3.44 3.32 -21.38
CA VAL A 174 4.27 2.81 -22.47
C VAL A 174 5.61 2.40 -21.86
N ASN A 175 5.97 1.12 -21.97
CA ASN A 175 7.15 0.53 -21.33
C ASN A 175 7.24 0.87 -19.82
N GLY A 176 6.09 0.81 -19.13
CA GLY A 176 5.96 1.13 -17.71
C GLY A 176 5.98 2.62 -17.33
N VAL A 177 6.09 3.53 -18.30
CA VAL A 177 6.07 4.99 -18.05
C VAL A 177 4.74 5.59 -18.47
N VAL A 178 4.13 6.40 -17.60
CA VAL A 178 2.86 7.07 -17.89
C VAL A 178 2.97 7.96 -19.13
N PHE A 179 2.04 7.79 -20.07
CA PHE A 179 2.01 8.55 -21.32
C PHE A 179 1.47 9.96 -21.09
N LYS A 180 2.20 10.95 -21.62
CA LYS A 180 1.86 12.38 -21.58
C LYS A 180 2.06 12.98 -22.95
N LEU A 181 1.23 13.95 -23.32
CA LEU A 181 1.46 14.72 -24.55
C LEU A 181 2.65 15.67 -24.36
N PRO A 182 3.38 16.03 -25.45
CA PRO A 182 4.51 16.95 -25.35
C PRO A 182 4.11 18.29 -24.72
N GLY A 183 4.84 18.67 -23.67
CA GLY A 183 4.60 19.91 -22.93
C GLY A 183 3.53 19.83 -21.84
N GLU A 184 2.84 18.70 -21.69
CA GLU A 184 1.88 18.48 -20.61
C GLU A 184 2.56 17.92 -19.35
N GLN A 185 2.12 18.40 -18.18
CA GLN A 185 2.57 17.90 -16.88
C GLN A 185 1.74 16.69 -16.42
N GLU A 186 0.49 16.63 -16.85
CA GLU A 186 -0.48 15.59 -16.48
C GLU A 186 -0.49 14.44 -17.50
N ALA A 187 -1.03 13.29 -17.08
CA ALA A 187 -1.23 12.15 -17.96
C ALA A 187 -2.29 12.46 -19.02
N LYS A 188 -2.08 11.92 -20.23
CA LYS A 188 -3.16 11.86 -21.21
C LYS A 188 -4.16 10.79 -20.75
N THR A 189 -5.43 11.18 -20.64
CA THR A 189 -6.51 10.28 -20.21
C THR A 189 -7.59 10.10 -21.28
N TRP A 190 -8.30 8.99 -21.20
CA TRP A 190 -9.50 8.70 -21.99
C TRP A 190 -10.67 8.37 -21.07
N ILE A 191 -11.90 8.48 -21.57
CA ILE A 191 -13.10 8.16 -20.78
C ILE A 191 -13.70 6.87 -21.32
N ALA A 192 -13.73 5.84 -20.48
CA ALA A 192 -14.52 4.63 -20.70
C ALA A 192 -15.96 4.88 -20.24
N ASN A 193 -16.93 4.59 -21.09
CA ASN A 193 -18.35 4.72 -20.75
C ASN A 193 -18.93 3.32 -20.52
N PHE A 194 -19.69 3.17 -19.44
CA PHE A 194 -20.27 1.89 -19.02
C PHE A 194 -21.77 1.84 -19.25
N LYS A 195 -22.27 0.65 -19.52
CA LYS A 195 -23.70 0.36 -19.61
C LYS A 195 -24.00 -0.92 -18.85
N ALA A 196 -25.13 -0.93 -18.14
CA ALA A 196 -25.65 -2.15 -17.54
C ALA A 196 -25.92 -3.18 -18.65
N VAL A 197 -25.51 -4.42 -18.41
CA VAL A 197 -25.90 -5.57 -19.22
C VAL A 197 -27.22 -6.06 -18.64
N GLU A 198 -28.31 -5.81 -19.37
CA GLU A 198 -29.58 -6.48 -19.11
C GLU A 198 -29.48 -7.93 -19.63
N GLU A 199 -29.81 -8.92 -18.80
CA GLU A 199 -29.92 -10.33 -19.22
C GLU A 199 -30.99 -10.57 -20.29
#